data_AF-A0A967X2S4-F1
#
_entry.id   AF-A0A967X2S4-F1
#
_cell.length_a   1.000
_cell.length_b   1.000
_cell.length_c   1.000
_cell.angle_alpha   90.00
_cell.angle_beta   90.00
_cell.angle_gamma   90.00
#
_symmetry.space_group_name_H-M   'P 1'
#
loop_
_entity.id
_entity.type
_entity.pdbx_description
1 polymer ?
#
loop_
_entity_poly.entity_id
_entity_poly.type
_entity_poly.pdbx_seq_one_letter_code
_entity_poly.pdbx_strand_id
1 'polypeptide(L)' 'IVPFIEGDGIGPDIWAASVRVFDAAVEKAYGGRRKVAWYEIYAGEKANEVYGEGTW' A
#
# COMPACT_ATOMS: atom_id res chain seq x y z
N ILE A 1 -5.76 7.60 -8.14
CA ILE A 1 -5.38 6.23 -7.69
C ILE A 1 -3.87 6.23 -7.58
N VAL A 2 -3.31 5.73 -6.48
CA VAL A 2 -1.87 5.67 -6.22
C VAL A 2 -1.48 4.21 -5.97
N PRO A 3 -0.68 3.60 -6.85
CA PRO A 3 -0.18 2.25 -6.64
C PRO A 3 0.74 2.17 -5.42
N PHE A 4 0.70 1.06 -4.69
CA PHE A 4 1.67 0.73 -3.66
C PHE A 4 2.01 -0.77 -3.69
N ILE A 5 3.19 -1.12 -3.22
CA ILE A 5 3.62 -2.49 -2.95
C ILE A 5 3.66 -2.63 -1.43
N GLU A 6 2.94 -3.59 -0.87
CA GLU A 6 2.92 -3.84 0.57
C GLU A 6 4.30 -4.29 1.09
N GLY A 7 5.04 -4.99 0.25
CA GLY A 7 6.37 -5.54 0.54
C GLY A 7 6.29 -6.91 1.21
N ASP A 8 7.45 -7.56 1.33
CA ASP A 8 7.58 -8.88 1.95
C ASP A 8 8.07 -8.77 3.41
N GLY A 9 8.05 -9.88 4.14
CA GLY A 9 8.50 -9.93 5.54
C GLY A 9 7.67 -9.01 6.45
N ILE A 10 8.29 -7.98 7.02
CA ILE A 10 7.61 -6.99 7.89
C ILE A 10 6.90 -5.87 7.13
N GLY A 11 6.93 -5.89 5.79
CA GLY A 11 6.27 -4.90 4.92
C GLY A 11 4.79 -4.66 5.26
N PRO A 12 3.95 -5.71 5.38
CA PRO A 12 2.54 -5.58 5.70
C PRO A 12 2.27 -4.85 7.03
N ASP A 13 3.06 -5.14 8.06
CA ASP A 13 2.93 -4.48 9.37
C ASP A 13 3.24 -2.98 9.28
N ILE A 14 4.32 -2.63 8.57
CA ILE A 14 4.71 -1.25 8.35
C ILE A 14 3.65 -0.53 7.51
N TRP A 15 3.22 -1.11 6.40
CA TRP A 15 2.24 -0.50 5.51
C TRP A 15 0.90 -0.25 6.21
N ALA A 16 0.41 -1.23 6.98
CA ALA A 16 -0.81 -1.09 7.76
C ALA A 16 -0.73 0.08 8.77
N ALA A 17 0.45 0.40 9.31
CA ALA A 17 0.66 1.59 10.12
C ALA A 17 0.78 2.87 9.27
N SER A 18 1.56 2.84 8.20
CA SER A 18 1.84 3.99 7.33
C SER A 18 0.59 4.55 6.66
N VAL A 19 -0.28 3.70 6.09
CA VAL A 19 -1.47 4.15 5.36
C VAL A 19 -2.40 5.00 6.22
N ARG A 20 -2.55 4.64 7.51
CA ARG A 20 -3.35 5.40 8.49
C ARG A 20 -2.77 6.78 8.76
N VAL A 21 -1.45 6.91 8.80
CA VAL A 21 -0.76 8.20 8.99
C VAL A 21 -0.95 9.08 7.76
N PHE A 22 -0.81 8.53 6.56
CA PHE A 22 -1.00 9.28 5.32
C PHE A 22 -2.45 9.76 5.15
N ASP A 23 -3.42 8.89 5.39
CA ASP A 23 -4.84 9.24 5.29
C ASP A 23 -5.21 10.34 6.30
N ALA A 24 -4.74 10.23 7.55
CA ALA A 24 -4.97 11.27 8.56
C ALA A 24 -4.30 12.60 8.20
N ALA A 25 -3.11 12.58 7.59
CA ALA A 25 -2.42 13.78 7.14
C ALA A 25 -3.18 14.47 6.00
N VAL A 26 -3.70 13.71 5.04
CA VAL A 26 -4.52 14.22 3.94
C VAL A 26 -5.84 14.80 4.47
N GLU A 27 -6.51 14.08 5.37
CA GLU A 27 -7.74 14.55 6.02
C GLU A 27 -7.50 15.89 6.74
N LYS A 28 -6.45 15.97 7.55
CA LYS A 28 -6.08 17.20 8.28
C LYS A 28 -5.75 18.36 7.36
N ALA A 29 -5.04 18.12 6.25
CA ALA A 29 -4.62 19.17 5.33
C ALA A 29 -5.77 19.72 4.48
N TYR A 30 -6.76 18.88 4.14
CA TYR A 30 -7.78 19.21 3.15
C TYR A 30 -9.22 19.27 3.70
N GLY A 31 -9.44 18.88 4.96
CA GLY A 31 -10.76 18.85 5.59
C GLY A 31 -11.73 17.94 4.83
N GLY A 32 -11.29 16.73 4.50
CA GLY A 32 -12.08 15.73 3.78
C GLY A 32 -12.33 15.97 2.29
N ARG A 33 -11.93 17.13 1.75
CA ARG A 33 -12.13 17.47 0.31
C ARG A 33 -11.23 16.70 -0.64
N ARG A 34 -10.17 16.05 -0.13
CA ARG A 34 -9.28 15.18 -0.90
C ARG A 34 -9.15 13.85 -0.18
N LYS A 35 -9.01 12.78 -0.96
CA LYS A 35 -8.75 11.42 -0.49
C LYS A 35 -7.77 10.74 -1.43
N VAL A 36 -6.97 9.83 -0.91
CA VAL A 36 -6.12 8.97 -1.72
C VAL A 36 -6.85 7.65 -1.93
N ALA A 37 -6.90 7.21 -3.18
CA ALA A 37 -7.34 5.86 -3.52
C ALA A 37 -6.09 5.01 -3.72
N TRP A 38 -5.73 4.23 -2.70
CA TRP A 38 -4.60 3.30 -2.73
C TRP A 38 -4.97 2.07 -3.56
N TYR A 39 -4.04 1.61 -4.40
CA TYR A 39 -4.23 0.43 -5.22
C TYR A 39 -3.02 -0.48 -5.05
N GLU A 40 -3.24 -1.68 -4.53
CA GLU A 40 -2.15 -2.61 -4.35
C GLU A 40 -1.68 -3.16 -5.70
N ILE A 41 -0.37 -3.17 -5.88
CA ILE A 41 0.32 -3.93 -6.91
C ILE A 41 1.35 -4.83 -6.23
N TYR A 42 1.63 -5.98 -6.83
CA TYR A 42 2.43 -7.02 -6.19
C TYR A 42 3.84 -7.06 -6.77
N ALA A 43 4.82 -7.25 -5.89
CA ALA A 43 6.21 -7.57 -6.23
C ALA A 43 6.77 -8.54 -5.18
N GLY A 44 7.87 -9.23 -5.49
CA GLY A 44 8.57 -10.09 -4.53
C GLY A 44 7.86 -11.41 -4.23
N GLU A 45 7.98 -11.88 -2.98
CA GLU A 45 7.34 -13.12 -2.50
C GLU A 45 5.83 -13.06 -2.73
N LYS A 46 5.20 -11.93 -2.39
CA LYS A 46 3.76 -11.75 -2.61
C LYS A 46 3.34 -11.81 -4.08
N ALA A 47 4.18 -11.36 -5.02
CA ALA A 47 3.88 -11.50 -6.45
C ALA A 47 3.93 -12.96 -6.91
N ASN A 48 4.90 -13.74 -6.42
CA ASN A 48 4.97 -15.18 -6.72
C ASN A 48 3.75 -15.93 -6.18
N GLU A 49 3.23 -15.55 -5.01
CA GLU A 49 1.98 -16.13 -4.47
C GLU A 49 0.76 -15.81 -5.32
N VAL A 50 0.64 -14.57 -5.82
CA VAL A 50 -0.52 -14.11 -6.58
C VAL A 50 -0.51 -14.56 -8.04
N TYR A 51 0.67 -14.54 -8.68
CA TYR A 51 0.81 -14.75 -10.13
C TYR A 51 1.50 -16.06 -10.52
N GLY A 52 2.12 -16.76 -9.56
CA GLY A 52 2.82 -18.02 -9.75
C GLY A 52 4.35 -17.90 -9.65
N GLU A 53 4.99 -19.04 -9.37
CA GLU A 53 6.44 -19.13 -9.17
C GLU A 53 7.24 -18.65 -10.40
N GLY A 54 8.29 -17.88 -10.15
CA GLY A 54 9.17 -17.34 -11.19
C GLY A 54 8.75 -15.95 -11.69
N THR A 55 7.74 -15.34 -11.05
CA THR A 55 7.32 -13.96 -11.30
C THR A 55 8.17 -13.03 -10.43
N TRP A 56 9.32 -12.59 -10.96
CA TRP A 56 10.27 -11.69 -10.30
C TRP A 56 10.25 -10.27 -10.90
#